data_AF-A0A2P4SA49-F1
#
_entry.id   AF-A0A2P4SA49-F1
#
_cell.length_a   1.000
_cell.length_b   1.000
_cell.length_c   1.000
_cell.angle_alpha   90.00
_cell.angle_beta   90.00
_cell.angle_gamma   90.00
#
_symmetry.space_group_name_H-M   'P 1'
#
loop_
_entity.id
_entity.type
_entity.pdbx_description
1 polymer ?
#
loop_
_entity_poly.entity_id
_entity_poly.type
_entity_poly.pdbx_seq_one_letter_code
_entity_poly.pdbx_strand_id
1 'polypeptide(L)'
;MDFIRFEGEVENKSLVKSFLACLDGKTIKLSGFSDILKVRAAEYKIDFPTRHDWDSFFRDAKDMNETLPGERPDTIHLEGLPCKWFAAKDSGSEKPSEEVLTKVFQKFGEIRNVDIPMLDPYREEMTGRNFHTFSFGGHLNFEAYVQYREYAGFIKAMNALRGMKLMFKGEDGKAVACNIK
;
A
#
# COMPACT_ATOMS: atom_id res chain seq x y z
N MET A 1 17.78 25.88 3.21
CA MET A 1 17.66 25.57 4.65
C MET A 1 17.83 24.07 4.74
N ASP A 2 18.94 23.63 5.32
CA ASP A 2 19.26 22.20 5.40
C ASP A 2 18.56 21.60 6.62
N PHE A 3 17.92 20.47 6.44
CA PHE A 3 17.23 19.75 7.50
C PHE A 3 17.42 18.25 7.32
N ILE A 4 17.36 17.53 8.43
CA ILE A 4 17.31 16.07 8.43
C ILE A 4 15.86 15.68 8.67
N ARG A 5 15.30 14.87 7.77
CA ARG A 5 13.92 14.40 7.88
C ARG A 5 13.91 12.99 8.45
N PHE A 6 13.08 12.81 9.48
CA PHE A 6 12.74 11.51 10.02
C PHE A 6 11.23 11.29 9.85
N GLU A 7 10.85 10.07 9.51
CA GLU A 7 9.47 9.61 9.52
C GLU A 7 9.29 8.70 10.74
N GLY A 8 8.21 8.94 11.48
CA GLY A 8 7.89 8.19 12.69
C GLY A 8 6.44 7.75 12.66
N GLU A 9 6.20 6.51 13.04
CA GLU A 9 4.86 5.94 13.17
C GLU A 9 4.44 5.93 14.64
N VAL A 10 3.16 6.20 14.89
CA VAL A 10 2.56 6.13 16.23
C VAL A 10 1.46 5.08 16.23
N GLU A 11 1.23 4.45 17.38
CA GLU A 11 0.29 3.32 17.51
C GLU A 11 -1.15 3.67 17.11
N ASN A 12 -1.59 4.92 17.36
CA ASN A 12 -2.93 5.36 17.01
C ASN A 12 -2.98 6.86 16.68
N LYS A 13 -3.98 7.24 15.88
CA LYS A 13 -4.15 8.61 15.40
C LYS A 13 -4.36 9.63 16.53
N SER A 14 -4.94 9.22 17.66
CA SER A 14 -5.12 10.10 18.82
C SER A 14 -3.80 10.57 19.42
N LEU A 15 -2.76 9.75 19.37
CA LEU A 15 -1.43 10.11 19.89
C LEU A 15 -0.71 11.14 19.02
N VAL A 16 -1.03 11.23 17.71
CA VAL A 16 -0.38 12.19 16.78
C VAL A 16 -0.40 13.61 17.36
N LYS A 17 -1.55 14.07 17.86
CA LYS A 17 -1.68 15.42 18.44
C LYS A 17 -0.78 15.62 19.66
N SER A 18 -0.69 14.61 20.54
CA SER A 18 0.17 14.65 21.72
C SER A 18 1.64 14.70 21.35
N PHE A 19 2.08 13.91 20.36
CA PHE A 19 3.45 13.93 19.86
C PHE A 19 3.80 15.27 19.20
N LEU A 20 2.91 15.82 18.37
CA LEU A 20 3.12 17.13 17.75
C LEU A 20 3.27 18.23 18.80
N ALA A 21 2.40 18.26 19.82
CA ALA A 21 2.49 19.21 20.91
C ALA A 21 3.76 19.05 21.75
N CYS A 22 4.27 17.83 21.88
CA CYS A 22 5.48 17.54 22.62
C CYS A 22 6.77 17.90 21.86
N LEU A 23 6.80 17.65 20.55
CA LEU A 23 8.01 17.75 19.72
C LEU A 23 8.15 19.06 18.95
N ASP A 24 7.06 19.63 18.42
CA ASP A 24 7.16 20.82 17.58
C ASP A 24 7.66 22.03 18.37
N GLY A 25 8.63 22.73 17.81
CA GLY A 25 9.22 23.93 18.43
C GLY A 25 10.21 23.64 19.56
N LYS A 26 10.45 22.37 19.91
CA LYS A 26 11.53 22.00 20.84
C LYS A 26 12.91 22.23 20.22
N THR A 27 13.91 22.27 21.08
CA THR A 27 15.31 22.39 20.69
C THR A 27 16.07 21.14 21.09
N ILE A 28 16.99 20.69 20.25
CA ILE A 28 17.84 19.53 20.50
C ILE A 28 19.30 19.87 20.25
N LYS A 29 20.19 19.42 21.13
CA LYS A 29 21.65 19.52 20.95
C LYS A 29 22.17 18.13 20.56
N LEU A 30 22.65 18.01 19.33
CA LEU A 30 23.22 16.76 18.82
C LEU A 30 24.74 16.78 18.97
N SER A 31 25.31 15.63 19.37
CA SER A 31 26.76 15.47 19.38
C SER A 31 27.32 15.64 17.96
N GLY A 32 28.38 16.42 17.81
CA GLY A 32 28.96 16.75 16.50
C GLY A 32 28.39 18.00 15.82
N PHE A 33 27.34 18.63 16.37
CA PHE A 33 26.84 19.92 15.90
C PHE A 33 27.21 21.04 16.90
N SER A 34 27.75 22.14 16.39
CA SER A 34 28.03 23.34 17.19
C SER A 34 26.75 24.05 17.64
N ASP A 35 25.74 24.05 16.77
CA ASP A 35 24.50 24.79 16.96
C ASP A 35 23.40 23.95 17.60
N ILE A 36 22.53 24.62 18.36
CA ILE A 36 21.30 24.02 18.87
C ILE A 36 20.30 23.97 17.71
N LEU A 37 19.80 22.77 17.42
CA LEU A 37 18.85 22.55 16.33
C LEU A 37 17.42 22.72 16.81
N LYS A 38 16.55 23.24 15.94
CA LYS A 38 15.11 23.37 16.19
C LYS A 38 14.37 22.18 15.59
N VAL A 39 13.56 21.52 16.40
CA VAL A 39 12.68 20.43 15.97
C VAL A 39 11.42 21.02 15.36
N ARG A 40 11.07 20.53 14.17
CA ARG A 40 9.78 20.77 13.53
C ARG A 40 9.08 19.44 13.36
N ALA A 41 7.89 19.33 13.94
CA ALA A 41 7.07 18.13 13.83
C ALA A 41 5.78 18.48 13.08
N ALA A 42 5.38 17.64 12.13
CA ALA A 42 4.16 17.80 11.35
C ALA A 42 3.50 16.43 11.13
N GLU A 43 2.16 16.41 11.06
CA GLU A 43 1.43 15.20 10.70
C GLU A 43 1.80 14.83 9.26
N TYR A 44 2.18 13.56 9.07
CA TYR A 44 2.47 13.05 7.73
C TYR A 44 1.17 12.98 6.92
N LYS A 45 1.17 13.59 5.74
CA LYS A 45 0.05 13.49 4.82
C LYS A 45 0.09 12.08 4.22
N ILE A 46 -0.89 11.26 4.58
CA ILE A 46 -1.05 9.91 4.02
C ILE A 46 -1.11 10.04 2.49
N ASP A 47 -0.17 9.37 1.83
CA ASP A 47 -0.12 9.25 0.37
C ASP A 47 -1.16 8.22 -0.06
N PHE A 48 -2.41 8.67 -0.17
CA PHE A 48 -3.54 7.85 -0.58
C PHE A 48 -4.54 8.74 -1.34
N PRO A 49 -5.01 8.32 -2.52
CA PRO A 49 -5.90 9.14 -3.33
C PRO A 49 -7.22 9.40 -2.60
N THR A 50 -7.75 10.60 -2.74
CA THR A 50 -9.08 10.94 -2.25
C THR A 50 -10.15 10.58 -3.27
N ARG A 51 -11.41 10.56 -2.83
CA ARG A 51 -12.54 10.39 -3.75
C ARG A 51 -12.55 11.39 -4.89
N HIS A 52 -12.21 12.64 -4.57
CA HIS A 52 -12.10 13.66 -5.60
C HIS A 52 -10.98 13.33 -6.59
N ASP A 53 -9.83 12.87 -6.11
CA ASP A 53 -8.67 12.56 -6.95
C ASP A 53 -9.00 11.47 -7.98
N TRP A 54 -9.59 10.34 -7.55
CA TRP A 54 -9.92 9.29 -8.51
C TRP A 54 -11.16 9.61 -9.34
N ASP A 55 -12.20 10.28 -8.79
CA ASP A 55 -13.37 10.63 -9.59
C ASP A 55 -13.00 11.63 -10.71
N SER A 56 -12.05 12.54 -10.46
CA SER A 56 -11.54 13.46 -11.49
C SER A 56 -10.58 12.78 -12.46
N PHE A 57 -9.70 11.90 -11.98
CA PHE A 57 -8.79 11.12 -12.83
C PHE A 57 -9.52 10.38 -13.95
N PHE A 58 -10.63 9.70 -13.63
CA PHE A 58 -11.39 8.96 -14.63
C PHE A 58 -12.35 9.81 -15.46
N ARG A 59 -12.83 10.95 -14.94
CA ARG A 59 -13.70 11.86 -15.73
C ARG A 59 -12.93 12.62 -16.81
N ASP A 60 -11.70 13.03 -16.51
CA ASP A 60 -10.94 13.96 -17.37
C ASP A 60 -9.91 13.24 -18.26
N ALA A 61 -9.80 11.90 -18.16
CA ALA A 61 -8.91 11.10 -18.99
C ALA A 61 -9.42 11.02 -20.45
N LYS A 62 -8.73 11.73 -21.35
CA LYS A 62 -9.07 11.76 -22.78
C LYS A 62 -8.93 10.42 -23.50
N ASP A 63 -8.10 9.53 -22.97
CA ASP A 63 -7.75 8.22 -23.56
C ASP A 63 -8.16 7.04 -22.66
N MET A 64 -9.22 7.20 -21.85
CA MET A 64 -9.69 6.18 -20.93
C MET A 64 -10.13 4.91 -21.68
N ASN A 65 -9.43 3.78 -21.47
CA ASN A 65 -9.81 2.49 -22.03
C ASN A 65 -10.33 1.56 -20.92
N GLU A 66 -11.64 1.29 -20.94
CA GLU A 66 -12.30 0.41 -19.97
C GLU A 66 -11.79 -1.04 -19.96
N THR A 67 -11.01 -1.44 -20.97
CA THR A 67 -10.40 -2.77 -21.06
C THR A 67 -9.00 -2.84 -20.44
N LEU A 68 -8.35 -1.70 -20.19
CA LEU A 68 -7.00 -1.64 -19.60
C LEU A 68 -7.08 -1.61 -18.06
N PRO A 69 -6.20 -2.37 -17.35
CA PRO A 69 -6.15 -2.34 -15.89
C PRO A 69 -5.85 -0.93 -15.35
N GLY A 70 -6.57 -0.51 -14.33
CA GLY A 70 -6.33 0.78 -13.67
C GLY A 70 -6.90 2.01 -14.39
N GLU A 71 -7.54 1.83 -15.55
CA GLU A 71 -8.10 2.94 -16.35
C GLU A 71 -9.61 3.17 -16.13
N ARG A 72 -10.22 2.52 -15.15
CA ARG A 72 -11.59 2.83 -14.72
C ARG A 72 -11.75 2.74 -13.19
N PRO A 73 -12.76 3.40 -12.59
CA PRO A 73 -12.98 3.41 -11.14
C PRO A 73 -13.59 2.09 -10.63
N ASP A 74 -12.99 0.98 -10.99
CA ASP A 74 -13.31 -0.35 -10.46
C ASP A 74 -12.05 -1.15 -10.09
N THR A 75 -10.86 -0.65 -10.47
CA THR A 75 -9.60 -1.38 -10.36
C THR A 75 -8.72 -0.72 -9.31
N ILE A 76 -8.25 -1.52 -8.34
CA ILE A 76 -7.28 -1.10 -7.33
C ILE A 76 -5.94 -1.72 -7.69
N HIS A 77 -4.92 -0.89 -7.85
CA HIS A 77 -3.52 -1.33 -7.89
C HIS A 77 -2.97 -1.40 -6.46
N LEU A 78 -2.35 -2.52 -6.12
CA LEU A 78 -1.80 -2.80 -4.79
C LEU A 78 -0.32 -3.15 -4.96
N GLU A 79 0.56 -2.43 -4.27
CA GLU A 79 1.99 -2.72 -4.28
C GLU A 79 2.53 -3.12 -2.90
N GLY A 80 3.63 -3.88 -2.89
CA GLY A 80 4.37 -4.22 -1.68
C GLY A 80 3.76 -5.36 -0.85
N LEU A 81 2.90 -6.18 -1.44
CA LEU A 81 2.26 -7.31 -0.76
C LEU A 81 3.26 -8.48 -0.60
N PRO A 82 3.44 -9.08 0.59
CA PRO A 82 4.36 -10.21 0.74
C PRO A 82 3.86 -11.48 0.06
N CYS A 83 4.65 -12.08 -0.85
CA CYS A 83 4.25 -13.26 -1.62
C CYS A 83 3.81 -14.43 -0.71
N LYS A 84 4.55 -14.68 0.36
CA LYS A 84 4.27 -15.76 1.33
C LYS A 84 2.90 -15.68 1.97
N TRP A 85 2.37 -14.47 2.17
CA TRP A 85 1.05 -14.30 2.80
C TRP A 85 -0.09 -14.70 1.87
N PHE A 86 0.16 -14.62 0.57
CA PHE A 86 -0.81 -14.89 -0.49
C PHE A 86 -0.54 -16.20 -1.22
N ALA A 87 0.45 -16.99 -0.79
CA ALA A 87 0.70 -18.31 -1.35
C ALA A 87 -0.44 -19.29 -0.98
N ALA A 88 -0.73 -20.23 -1.89
CA ALA A 88 -1.68 -21.30 -1.58
C ALA A 88 -1.12 -22.17 -0.44
N LYS A 89 -1.94 -22.44 0.58
CA LYS A 89 -1.56 -23.31 1.69
C LYS A 89 -1.11 -24.67 1.16
N ASP A 90 -0.09 -25.23 1.80
CA ASP A 90 0.45 -26.58 1.52
C ASP A 90 1.05 -26.80 0.11
N SER A 91 1.13 -25.75 -0.72
CA SER A 91 1.69 -25.85 -2.08
C SER A 91 3.22 -25.91 -2.11
N GLY A 92 3.91 -25.52 -1.03
CA GLY A 92 5.35 -25.28 -1.02
C GLY A 92 5.80 -24.13 -1.94
N SER A 93 4.85 -23.39 -2.53
CA SER A 93 5.12 -22.30 -3.46
C SER A 93 5.49 -21.02 -2.73
N GLU A 94 6.51 -20.35 -3.22
CA GLU A 94 6.90 -18.99 -2.80
C GLU A 94 6.19 -17.91 -3.64
N LYS A 95 5.36 -18.30 -4.60
CA LYS A 95 4.58 -17.39 -5.45
C LYS A 95 3.19 -17.12 -4.85
N PRO A 96 2.65 -15.91 -5.02
CA PRO A 96 1.28 -15.59 -4.61
C PRO A 96 0.25 -16.35 -5.45
N SER A 97 -0.96 -16.49 -4.91
CA SER A 97 -2.10 -17.16 -5.54
C SER A 97 -3.24 -16.16 -5.75
N GLU A 98 -3.76 -16.12 -6.99
CA GLU A 98 -4.94 -15.33 -7.34
C GLU A 98 -6.16 -15.72 -6.50
N GLU A 99 -6.32 -17.00 -6.16
CA GLU A 99 -7.45 -17.45 -5.33
C GLU A 99 -7.39 -16.86 -3.91
N VAL A 100 -6.19 -16.81 -3.32
CA VAL A 100 -6.01 -16.24 -1.97
C VAL A 100 -6.24 -14.74 -2.01
N LEU A 101 -5.69 -14.06 -3.02
CA LEU A 101 -5.89 -12.63 -3.22
C LEU A 101 -7.38 -12.30 -3.41
N THR A 102 -8.08 -13.08 -4.24
CA THR A 102 -9.53 -12.96 -4.46
C THR A 102 -10.29 -13.14 -3.14
N LYS A 103 -9.98 -14.19 -2.35
CA LYS A 103 -10.62 -14.45 -1.06
C LYS A 103 -10.43 -13.31 -0.05
N VAL A 104 -9.29 -12.64 -0.07
CA VAL A 104 -9.01 -11.50 0.83
C VAL A 104 -9.84 -10.28 0.42
N PHE A 105 -9.81 -9.89 -0.86
CA PHE A 105 -10.39 -8.65 -1.33
C PHE A 105 -11.89 -8.74 -1.68
N GLN A 106 -12.44 -9.94 -1.91
CA GLN A 106 -13.89 -10.12 -2.14
C GLN A 106 -14.76 -9.67 -0.94
N LYS A 107 -14.15 -9.46 0.24
CA LYS A 107 -14.82 -8.90 1.43
C LYS A 107 -15.37 -7.49 1.19
N PHE A 108 -14.78 -6.76 0.25
CA PHE A 108 -15.20 -5.40 -0.08
C PHE A 108 -16.27 -5.37 -1.18
N GLY A 109 -16.35 -6.38 -2.03
CA GLY A 109 -17.36 -6.50 -3.09
C GLY A 109 -17.05 -7.65 -4.03
N GLU A 110 -17.97 -7.94 -4.95
CA GLU A 110 -17.74 -9.00 -5.94
C GLU A 110 -16.58 -8.63 -6.88
N ILE A 111 -15.64 -9.57 -7.02
CA ILE A 111 -14.47 -9.41 -7.88
C ILE A 111 -14.81 -9.87 -9.29
N ARG A 112 -14.51 -9.02 -10.26
CA ARG A 112 -14.62 -9.32 -11.69
C ARG A 112 -13.39 -10.08 -12.17
N ASN A 113 -12.21 -9.59 -11.81
CA ASN A 113 -10.94 -10.12 -12.25
C ASN A 113 -9.84 -9.73 -11.26
N VAL A 114 -8.82 -10.56 -11.17
CA VAL A 114 -7.58 -10.30 -10.44
C VAL A 114 -6.43 -10.57 -11.39
N ASP A 115 -5.40 -9.74 -11.30
CA ASP A 115 -4.22 -9.87 -12.14
C ASP A 115 -2.96 -9.69 -11.27
N ILE A 116 -2.03 -10.65 -11.38
CA ILE A 116 -0.76 -10.65 -10.65
C ILE A 116 0.37 -10.69 -11.68
N PRO A 117 0.97 -9.54 -12.03
CA PRO A 117 2.00 -9.43 -13.07
C PRO A 117 3.14 -10.45 -13.02
N MET A 118 3.67 -10.75 -11.82
CA MET A 118 4.78 -11.69 -11.65
C MET A 118 4.43 -13.16 -11.96
N LEU A 119 3.14 -13.49 -12.14
CA LEU A 119 2.72 -14.83 -12.56
C LEU A 119 2.74 -14.99 -14.09
N ASP A 120 2.84 -13.89 -14.84
CA ASP A 120 2.91 -13.91 -16.30
C ASP A 120 4.38 -13.86 -16.78
N PRO A 121 4.90 -14.94 -17.39
CA PRO A 121 6.29 -15.01 -17.84
C PRO A 121 6.64 -14.03 -18.98
N TYR A 122 5.66 -13.54 -19.74
CA TYR A 122 5.92 -12.67 -20.89
C TYR A 122 5.88 -11.18 -20.52
N ARG A 123 5.39 -10.85 -19.33
CA ARG A 123 5.10 -9.46 -18.96
C ARG A 123 6.34 -8.64 -18.70
N GLU A 124 7.38 -9.25 -18.15
CA GLU A 124 8.70 -8.60 -17.98
C GLU A 124 9.30 -8.23 -19.34
N GLU A 125 9.19 -9.11 -20.34
CA GLU A 125 9.69 -8.87 -21.70
C GLU A 125 8.90 -7.76 -22.41
N MET A 126 7.58 -7.70 -22.23
CA MET A 126 6.71 -6.72 -22.89
C MET A 126 6.79 -5.32 -22.28
N THR A 127 6.95 -5.22 -20.96
CA THR A 127 6.88 -3.94 -20.24
C THR A 127 8.25 -3.39 -19.84
N GLY A 128 9.30 -4.23 -19.89
CA GLY A 128 10.62 -3.89 -19.38
C GLY A 128 10.66 -3.60 -17.87
N ARG A 129 9.60 -3.94 -17.14
CA ARG A 129 9.48 -3.74 -15.69
C ARG A 129 9.72 -5.04 -14.94
N ASN A 130 10.39 -4.93 -13.80
CA ASN A 130 10.57 -6.05 -12.87
C ASN A 130 9.44 -6.00 -11.83
N PHE A 131 8.65 -7.05 -11.76
CA PHE A 131 7.49 -7.15 -10.86
C PHE A 131 7.82 -7.79 -9.52
N HIS A 132 9.09 -8.09 -9.29
CA HIS A 132 9.62 -8.53 -8.01
C HIS A 132 10.13 -7.32 -7.21
N THR A 133 9.48 -7.03 -6.09
CA THR A 133 9.98 -6.02 -5.14
C THR A 133 10.52 -6.72 -3.90
N PHE A 134 11.73 -6.37 -3.46
CA PHE A 134 12.30 -6.90 -2.23
C PHE A 134 12.08 -5.90 -1.09
N SER A 135 11.64 -6.40 0.06
CA SER A 135 11.55 -5.62 1.29
C SER A 135 12.74 -5.86 2.21
N PHE A 136 12.95 -4.93 3.16
CA PHE A 136 13.99 -5.04 4.19
C PHE A 136 13.80 -6.35 4.97
N GLY A 137 14.75 -7.29 4.83
CA GLY A 137 14.64 -8.66 5.35
C GLY A 137 14.60 -9.77 4.29
N GLY A 138 14.66 -9.43 2.99
CA GLY A 138 14.78 -10.42 1.90
C GLY A 138 13.46 -11.12 1.55
N HIS A 139 12.33 -10.59 2.01
CA HIS A 139 11.02 -11.11 1.63
C HIS A 139 10.64 -10.62 0.24
N LEU A 140 10.20 -11.56 -0.60
CA LEU A 140 9.68 -11.28 -1.93
C LEU A 140 8.28 -10.69 -1.80
N ASN A 141 8.09 -9.51 -2.39
CA ASN A 141 6.81 -8.84 -2.51
C ASN A 141 6.35 -8.82 -3.96
N PHE A 142 5.04 -8.65 -4.13
CA PHE A 142 4.37 -8.56 -5.42
C PHE A 142 3.45 -7.35 -5.50
N GLU A 143 3.12 -6.98 -6.73
CA GLU A 143 2.03 -6.08 -7.05
C GLU A 143 0.84 -6.84 -7.63
N ALA A 144 -0.37 -6.29 -7.48
CA ALA A 144 -1.57 -6.88 -8.04
C ALA A 144 -2.64 -5.84 -8.38
N TYR A 145 -3.49 -6.21 -9.34
CA TYR A 145 -4.64 -5.43 -9.75
C TYR A 145 -5.92 -6.18 -9.38
N VAL A 146 -6.78 -5.55 -8.59
CA VAL A 146 -8.06 -6.13 -8.17
C VAL A 146 -9.19 -5.32 -8.80
N GLN A 147 -9.97 -5.95 -9.67
CA GLN A 147 -11.08 -5.31 -10.37
C GLN A 147 -12.41 -5.76 -9.76
N TYR A 148 -13.19 -4.81 -9.26
CA TYR A 148 -14.54 -5.06 -8.75
C TYR A 148 -15.56 -5.05 -9.88
N ARG A 149 -16.64 -5.83 -9.73
CA ARG A 149 -17.78 -5.76 -10.66
C ARG A 149 -18.57 -4.47 -10.50
N GLU A 150 -18.69 -4.00 -9.26
CA GLU A 150 -19.48 -2.82 -8.91
C GLU A 150 -18.60 -1.72 -8.31
N TYR A 151 -18.88 -0.46 -8.69
CA TYR A 151 -18.24 0.74 -8.11
C TYR A 151 -18.38 0.79 -6.58
N ALA A 152 -19.49 0.28 -6.03
CA ALA A 152 -19.70 0.20 -4.60
C ALA A 152 -18.62 -0.63 -3.89
N GLY A 153 -18.17 -1.74 -4.50
CA GLY A 153 -17.09 -2.58 -3.99
C GLY A 153 -15.75 -1.86 -3.98
N PHE A 154 -15.44 -1.16 -5.08
CA PHE A 154 -14.25 -0.31 -5.21
C PHE A 154 -14.21 0.76 -4.12
N ILE A 155 -15.29 1.54 -3.94
CA ILE A 155 -15.35 2.60 -2.92
C ILE A 155 -15.22 2.04 -1.51
N LYS A 156 -15.85 0.90 -1.23
CA LYS A 156 -15.74 0.25 0.08
C LYS A 156 -14.30 -0.19 0.36
N ALA A 157 -13.60 -0.76 -0.62
CA ALA A 157 -12.21 -1.13 -0.49
C ALA A 157 -11.29 0.10 -0.30
N MET A 158 -11.39 1.13 -1.15
CA MET A 158 -10.56 2.33 -1.04
C MET A 158 -10.74 3.04 0.31
N ASN A 159 -11.97 3.13 0.81
CA ASN A 159 -12.22 3.71 2.14
C ASN A 159 -11.65 2.86 3.28
N ALA A 160 -11.68 1.53 3.14
CA ALA A 160 -11.19 0.61 4.16
C ALA A 160 -9.65 0.49 4.20
N LEU A 161 -8.99 0.64 3.05
CA LEU A 161 -7.53 0.51 2.93
C LEU A 161 -6.80 1.83 3.25
N ARG A 162 -7.49 2.97 3.18
CA ARG A 162 -6.91 4.30 3.40
C ARG A 162 -6.24 4.43 4.77
N GLY A 163 -4.92 4.57 4.77
CA GLY A 163 -4.13 4.74 5.99
C GLY A 163 -4.06 3.49 6.87
N MET A 164 -4.41 2.34 6.29
CA MET A 164 -4.40 1.05 6.98
C MET A 164 -3.25 0.18 6.48
N LYS A 165 -2.90 -0.82 7.29
CA LYS A 165 -1.93 -1.86 6.95
C LYS A 165 -2.65 -3.21 6.85
N LEU A 166 -2.16 -4.09 5.99
CA LEU A 166 -2.61 -5.48 6.01
C LEU A 166 -1.90 -6.21 7.14
N MET A 167 -2.68 -6.96 7.92
CA MET A 167 -2.16 -7.80 8.99
C MET A 167 -2.39 -9.26 8.64
N PHE A 168 -1.32 -10.03 8.61
CA PHE A 168 -1.37 -11.49 8.52
C PHE A 168 -1.23 -12.09 9.91
N LYS A 169 -2.16 -12.97 10.27
CA LYS A 169 -2.14 -13.73 11.52
C LYS A 169 -1.76 -15.18 11.22
N GLY A 170 -0.57 -15.58 11.66
CA GLY A 170 -0.06 -16.93 11.55
C GLY A 170 -0.78 -17.89 12.51
N GLU A 171 -0.68 -19.18 12.20
CA GLU A 171 -1.22 -20.27 13.04
C GLU A 171 -0.44 -20.42 14.36
N ASP A 172 0.81 -19.95 14.39
CA ASP A 172 1.64 -19.84 15.59
C ASP A 172 1.22 -18.70 16.54
N GLY A 173 0.13 -18.00 16.22
CA GLY A 173 -0.40 -16.87 16.98
C GLY A 173 0.34 -15.56 16.75
N LYS A 174 1.40 -15.54 15.94
CA LYS A 174 2.11 -14.30 15.60
C LYS A 174 1.31 -13.51 14.57
N ALA A 175 1.43 -12.19 14.66
CA ALA A 175 0.86 -11.27 13.69
C ALA A 175 1.96 -10.37 13.13
N VAL A 176 1.93 -10.19 11.82
CA VAL A 176 2.85 -9.31 11.08
C VAL A 176 2.03 -8.38 10.20
N ALA A 177 2.49 -7.15 10.03
CA ALA A 177 1.80 -6.13 9.25
C ALA A 177 2.66 -5.60 8.11
N CYS A 178 2.05 -5.34 6.95
CA CYS A 178 2.70 -4.75 5.80
C CYS A 178 1.97 -3.47 5.37
N ASN A 179 2.74 -2.51 4.87
CA ASN A 179 2.17 -1.35 4.21
C ASN A 179 1.61 -1.77 2.85
N ILE A 180 0.56 -1.09 2.42
CA ILE A 180 0.02 -1.18 1.07
C ILE A 180 0.27 0.18 0.43
N LYS A 181 0.77 0.18 -0.80
CA LYS A 181 0.81 1.37 -1.65
C LYS A 181 -0.21 1.23 -2.77
#